data_AF-X1VSV6-F1
#
_entry.id   AF-X1VSV6-F1
#
_cell.length_a   1.000
_cell.length_b   1.000
_cell.length_c   1.000
_cell.angle_alpha   90.00
_cell.angle_beta   90.00
_cell.angle_gamma   90.00
#
_symmetry.space_group_name_H-M   'P 1'
#
loop_
_entity.id
_entity.type
_entity.pdbx_description
1 polymer ?
#
loop_
_entity_poly.entity_id
_entity_poly.type
_entity_poly.pdbx_seq_one_letter_code
_entity_poly.pdbx_strand_id
1 'polypeptide(L)'
;LLERPKYPNVSIPAGMPLLLKYIDPSYIIRSSPANSDDSIFCNQLARNAVHAGMSGRTKMVPGTWNNTFTHVPMTAVISEKKQLDPTGSEWLSVLETTGQPASMKN
;
A
#
# COMPACT_ATOMS: atom_id res chain seq x y z
N LEU A 1 2.27 -27.68 -7.85
CA LEU A 1 3.12 -27.36 -6.68
C LEU A 1 2.18 -27.12 -5.51
N LEU A 2 2.20 -28.05 -4.56
CA LEU A 2 1.26 -28.24 -3.46
C LEU A 2 0.72 -26.93 -2.85
N GLU A 3 -0.59 -26.70 -3.01
CA GLU A 3 -1.30 -25.62 -2.32
C GLU A 3 -1.29 -25.90 -0.82
N ARG A 4 -0.44 -25.17 -0.09
CA ARG A 4 -0.54 -25.10 1.37
C ARG A 4 -1.89 -24.46 1.72
N PRO A 5 -2.62 -24.92 2.73
CA PRO A 5 -3.79 -24.20 3.21
C PRO A 5 -3.36 -22.79 3.63
N LYS A 6 -3.97 -21.77 3.01
CA LYS A 6 -3.68 -20.33 3.21
C LYS A 6 -3.89 -19.87 4.67
N TYR A 7 -4.49 -20.72 5.51
CA TYR A 7 -4.82 -20.46 6.91
C TYR A 7 -4.43 -21.67 7.78
N PRO A 8 -3.20 -21.71 8.32
CA PRO A 8 -2.85 -22.68 9.33
C PRO A 8 -3.44 -22.20 10.68
N ASN A 9 -4.19 -23.09 11.36
CA ASN A 9 -4.48 -23.00 12.81
C ASN A 9 -5.60 -22.05 13.27
N VAL A 10 -6.82 -22.17 12.72
CA VAL A 10 -8.02 -21.78 13.48
C VAL A 10 -8.39 -22.97 14.37
N SER A 11 -7.94 -22.96 15.63
CA SER A 11 -8.32 -23.99 16.62
C SER A 11 -9.74 -23.73 17.12
N ILE A 12 -10.66 -24.63 16.83
CA ILE A 12 -12.06 -24.56 17.28
C ILE A 12 -12.25 -25.61 18.37
N PRO A 13 -12.91 -25.29 19.50
CA PRO A 13 -13.30 -26.30 20.47
C PRO A 13 -14.13 -27.39 19.78
N ALA A 14 -13.83 -28.65 20.09
CA ALA A 14 -14.45 -29.80 19.45
C ALA A 14 -15.99 -29.74 19.56
N GLY A 15 -16.69 -29.72 18.41
CA GLY A 15 -18.15 -29.78 18.34
C GLY A 15 -18.88 -28.51 17.87
N MET A 16 -18.17 -27.41 17.56
CA MET A 16 -18.81 -26.19 17.05
C MET A 16 -18.71 -26.07 15.51
N PRO A 17 -19.81 -25.73 14.80
CA PRO A 17 -19.74 -25.49 13.36
C PRO A 17 -18.98 -24.19 13.04
N LEU A 18 -18.01 -24.26 12.12
CA LEU A 18 -17.26 -23.11 11.61
C LEU A 18 -17.92 -22.52 10.36
N LEU A 19 -18.16 -21.21 10.36
CA LEU A 19 -18.47 -20.46 9.14
C LEU A 19 -17.28 -19.55 8.79
N LEU A 20 -16.44 -20.00 7.86
CA LEU A 20 -15.34 -19.21 7.31
C LEU A 20 -15.78 -18.56 5.99
N LYS A 21 -15.77 -17.23 5.92
CA LYS A 21 -16.00 -16.48 4.68
C LYS A 21 -14.73 -15.75 4.28
N TYR A 22 -14.17 -16.13 3.14
CA TYR A 22 -13.07 -15.41 2.52
C TYR A 22 -13.60 -14.31 1.60
N ILE A 23 -13.07 -13.11 1.72
CA ILE A 23 -13.41 -11.96 0.88
C ILE A 23 -12.11 -11.46 0.26
N ASP A 24 -12.06 -11.40 -1.07
CA ASP A 24 -10.95 -10.80 -1.82
C ASP A 24 -11.45 -9.53 -2.55
N PRO A 25 -11.25 -8.33 -1.96
CA PRO A 25 -11.68 -7.08 -2.56
C PRO A 25 -10.67 -6.51 -3.57
N SER A 26 -9.62 -7.25 -3.96
CA SER A 26 -8.51 -6.71 -4.76
C SER A 26 -8.96 -6.03 -6.05
N TYR A 27 -9.89 -6.66 -6.79
CA TYR A 27 -10.42 -6.08 -8.01
C TYR A 27 -11.28 -4.85 -7.70
N ILE A 28 -12.20 -4.96 -6.73
CA ILE A 28 -13.11 -3.88 -6.32
C ILE A 28 -12.33 -2.60 -5.98
N ILE A 29 -11.24 -2.72 -5.22
CA ILE A 29 -10.41 -1.58 -4.82
C ILE A 29 -9.71 -0.95 -6.04
N ARG A 30 -9.15 -1.76 -6.95
CA ARG A 30 -8.37 -1.25 -8.10
C ARG A 30 -9.22 -0.81 -9.29
N SER A 31 -10.46 -1.27 -9.38
CA SER A 31 -11.40 -0.89 -10.45
C SER A 31 -12.32 0.26 -10.06
N SER A 32 -12.31 0.67 -8.79
CA SER A 32 -13.13 1.80 -8.35
C SER A 32 -12.67 3.09 -9.02
N PRO A 33 -13.59 3.99 -9.41
CA PRO A 33 -13.23 5.34 -9.86
C PRO A 33 -12.42 6.09 -8.80
N ALA A 34 -11.54 6.98 -9.27
CA ALA A 34 -10.81 7.89 -8.40
C ALA A 34 -11.78 8.81 -7.65
N ASN A 35 -11.52 9.05 -6.36
CA ASN A 35 -12.24 10.08 -5.60
C ASN A 35 -11.80 11.48 -6.05
N SER A 36 -12.42 12.53 -5.48
CA SER A 36 -12.11 13.92 -5.81
C SER A 36 -10.65 14.29 -5.56
N ASP A 37 -10.09 13.83 -4.43
CA ASP A 37 -8.74 14.17 -4.01
C ASP A 37 -7.70 13.51 -4.92
N ASP A 38 -7.88 12.22 -5.21
CA ASP A 38 -7.07 11.45 -6.16
C ASP A 38 -7.13 12.06 -7.56
N SER A 39 -8.32 12.53 -7.98
CA SER A 39 -8.51 13.17 -9.28
C SER A 39 -7.73 14.49 -9.38
N ILE A 40 -7.80 15.33 -8.34
CA ILE A 40 -7.03 16.59 -8.26
C ILE A 40 -5.53 16.28 -8.24
N PHE A 41 -5.11 15.32 -7.42
CA PHE A 41 -3.70 14.94 -7.27
C PHE A 41 -3.12 14.41 -8.58
N CYS A 42 -3.82 13.52 -9.27
CA CYS A 42 -3.42 13.00 -10.57
C CYS A 42 -3.33 14.11 -11.63
N ASN A 43 -4.26 15.07 -11.60
CA ASN A 43 -4.21 16.22 -12.50
C ASN A 43 -2.97 17.09 -12.27
N GLN A 44 -2.62 17.34 -11.00
CA GLN A 44 -1.43 18.09 -10.62
C GLN A 44 -0.15 17.36 -11.04
N LEU A 45 -0.05 16.04 -10.79
CA LEU A 45 1.08 15.23 -11.25
C LEU A 45 1.24 15.27 -12.77
N ALA A 46 0.15 15.11 -13.52
CA ALA A 46 0.16 15.13 -14.98
C ALA A 46 0.65 16.49 -15.53
N ARG A 47 0.18 17.62 -14.97
CA ARG A 47 0.65 18.96 -15.37
C ARG A 47 2.15 19.13 -15.11
N ASN A 48 2.64 18.72 -13.93
CA ASN A 48 4.07 18.77 -13.62
C ASN A 48 4.89 17.90 -14.60
N ALA A 49 4.41 16.70 -14.94
CA ALA A 49 5.04 15.84 -15.94
C ALA A 49 5.18 16.55 -17.29
N VAL A 50 4.10 17.18 -17.77
CA VAL A 50 4.07 17.91 -19.04
C VAL A 50 5.03 19.09 -19.02
N HIS A 51 5.00 19.92 -17.97
CA HIS A 51 5.93 21.05 -17.83
C HIS A 51 7.39 20.61 -17.82
N ALA A 52 7.70 19.53 -17.10
CA ALA A 52 9.04 18.97 -17.06
C ALA A 52 9.47 18.48 -18.45
N GLY A 53 8.61 17.75 -19.16
CA GLY A 53 8.85 17.31 -20.53
C GLY A 53 9.05 18.48 -21.50
N MET A 54 8.22 19.52 -21.42
CA MET A 54 8.35 20.74 -22.24
C MET A 54 9.65 21.50 -21.96
N SER A 55 10.17 21.43 -20.73
CA SER A 55 11.49 21.98 -20.37
C SER A 55 12.68 21.10 -20.76
N GLY A 56 12.44 20.00 -21.50
CA GLY A 56 13.48 19.06 -21.94
C GLY A 56 13.97 18.07 -20.88
N ARG A 57 13.26 17.93 -19.74
CA ARG A 57 13.62 16.95 -18.71
C ARG A 57 13.16 15.56 -19.12
N THR A 58 14.02 14.56 -18.91
CA THR A 58 13.75 13.15 -19.21
C THR A 58 14.22 12.26 -18.06
N LYS A 59 13.84 10.96 -18.08
CA LYS A 59 14.28 9.94 -17.10
C LYS A 59 14.00 10.33 -15.63
N MET A 60 12.86 10.97 -15.39
CA MET A 60 12.41 11.40 -14.07
C MET A 60 10.92 11.16 -13.91
N VAL A 61 10.47 11.07 -12.66
CA VAL A 61 9.07 10.88 -12.28
C VAL A 61 8.65 12.07 -11.39
N PRO A 62 7.52 12.74 -11.66
CA PRO A 62 6.97 13.72 -10.73
C PRO A 62 6.36 12.99 -9.52
N GLY A 63 6.64 13.49 -8.32
CA GLY A 63 6.09 12.96 -7.08
C GLY A 63 5.93 14.06 -6.04
N THR A 64 5.50 13.69 -4.84
CA THR A 64 5.41 14.62 -3.70
C THR A 64 6.35 14.21 -2.58
N TRP A 65 7.02 15.21 -2.02
CA TRP A 65 7.84 15.08 -0.84
C TRP A 65 7.57 16.28 0.07
N ASN A 66 7.20 16.04 1.33
CA ASN A 66 6.83 17.08 2.29
C ASN A 66 5.89 18.14 1.69
N ASN A 67 4.75 17.68 1.15
CA ASN A 67 3.71 18.51 0.53
C ASN A 67 4.18 19.38 -0.65
N THR A 68 5.36 19.10 -1.21
CA THR A 68 5.92 19.82 -2.35
C THR A 68 6.08 18.88 -3.54
N PHE A 69 5.72 19.35 -4.73
CA PHE A 69 5.94 18.60 -5.97
C PHE A 69 7.43 18.62 -6.34
N THR A 70 7.97 17.43 -6.60
CA THR A 70 9.40 17.22 -6.89
C THR A 70 9.57 16.36 -8.13
N HIS A 71 10.67 16.56 -8.86
CA HIS A 71 11.09 15.70 -9.95
C HIS A 71 12.18 14.76 -9.45
N VAL A 72 11.88 13.47 -9.42
CA VAL A 72 12.80 12.45 -8.89
C VAL A 72 13.43 11.67 -10.04
N PRO A 73 14.76 11.53 -10.12
CA PRO A 73 15.40 10.71 -11.13
C PRO A 73 14.90 9.26 -11.08
N MET A 74 14.64 8.65 -12.23
CA MET A 74 14.06 7.30 -12.29
C MET A 74 14.95 6.25 -11.63
N THR A 75 16.27 6.42 -11.65
CA THR A 75 17.24 5.55 -10.95
C THR A 75 17.07 5.57 -9.44
N ALA A 76 16.70 6.73 -8.86
CA ALA A 76 16.41 6.85 -7.44
C ALA A 76 15.03 6.29 -7.08
N VAL A 77 14.05 6.39 -7.98
CA VAL A 77 12.71 5.82 -7.77
C VAL A 77 12.74 4.30 -7.67
N ILE A 78 13.61 3.64 -8.45
CA ILE A 78 13.68 2.17 -8.50
C ILE A 78 14.69 1.56 -7.53
N SER A 79 15.51 2.38 -6.85
CA SER A 79 16.58 1.85 -5.99
C SER A 79 16.03 1.14 -4.76
N GLU A 80 14.98 1.70 -4.15
CA GLU A 80 14.38 1.18 -2.92
C GLU A 80 12.87 1.33 -2.94
N LYS A 81 12.19 0.54 -2.12
CA LYS A 81 10.74 0.61 -1.93
C LYS A 81 10.44 1.02 -0.49
N LYS A 82 9.50 1.94 -0.31
CA LYS A 82 9.00 2.30 1.02
C LYS A 82 8.39 1.06 1.67
N GLN A 83 8.98 0.65 2.79
CA GLN A 83 8.44 -0.39 3.67
C GLN A 83 7.88 0.25 4.92
N LEU A 84 6.90 -0.39 5.53
CA LEU A 84 6.40 0.01 6.83
C LEU A 84 7.45 -0.31 7.89
N ASP A 85 7.75 0.64 8.77
CA ASP A 85 8.65 0.42 9.91
C ASP A 85 7.90 -0.35 11.01
N PRO A 86 8.28 -1.59 11.35
CA PRO A 86 7.64 -2.36 12.41
C PRO A 86 7.84 -1.77 13.81
N THR A 87 8.77 -0.83 13.96
CA THR A 87 9.01 -0.10 15.21
C THR A 87 8.43 1.32 15.20
N GLY A 88 7.84 1.73 14.07
CA GLY A 88 7.26 3.05 13.87
C GLY A 88 5.86 3.22 14.48
N SER A 89 5.44 4.48 14.58
CA SER A 89 4.13 4.86 15.13
C SER A 89 2.94 4.22 14.41
N GLU A 90 3.04 4.09 13.09
CA GLU A 90 1.99 3.56 12.24
C GLU A 90 1.74 2.08 12.54
N TRP A 91 2.81 1.30 12.78
CA TRP A 91 2.66 -0.10 13.18
C TRP A 91 2.15 -0.21 14.62
N LEU A 92 2.62 0.67 15.51
CA LEU A 92 2.16 0.71 16.89
C LEU A 92 0.64 0.95 16.97
N SER A 93 0.10 1.89 16.17
CA SER A 93 -1.34 2.12 16.09
C SER A 93 -2.12 0.87 15.65
N VAL A 94 -1.56 0.05 14.77
CA VAL A 94 -2.17 -1.24 14.38
C VAL A 94 -2.19 -2.21 15.56
N LEU A 95 -1.09 -2.35 16.29
CA LEU A 95 -1.01 -3.23 17.46
C LEU A 95 -2.00 -2.81 18.56
N GLU A 96 -2.08 -1.51 18.85
CA GLU A 96 -3.02 -0.97 19.85
C GLU A 96 -4.48 -1.18 19.45
N THR A 97 -4.82 -0.96 18.18
CA THR A 97 -6.19 -1.11 17.69
C THR A 97 -6.62 -2.58 17.64
N THR A 98 -5.71 -3.48 17.29
CA THR A 98 -6.02 -4.92 17.13
C THR A 98 -5.84 -5.72 18.42
N GLY A 99 -5.11 -5.19 19.40
CA GLY A 99 -4.72 -5.90 20.61
C GLY A 99 -3.74 -7.06 20.37
N GLN A 100 -3.17 -7.16 19.17
CA GLN A 100 -2.23 -8.23 18.82
C GLN A 100 -0.88 -8.02 19.53
N PRO A 101 -0.18 -9.12 19.91
CA PRO A 101 1.14 -9.01 20.50
C PRO A 101 2.15 -8.47 19.46
N ALA A 102 3.13 -7.69 19.92
CA ALA A 102 4.16 -7.11 19.06
C ALA A 102 5.00 -8.16 18.29
N SER A 103 5.02 -9.41 18.76
CA SER A 103 5.62 -10.54 18.07
C SER A 103 4.67 -11.72 18.13
N MET A 104 4.14 -12.15 16.99
CA MET A 104 3.50 -13.45 16.86
C MET A 104 4.59 -14.50 16.59
N LYS A 105 4.98 -15.24 17.63
CA LYS A 105 5.81 -16.44 17.50
C LYS A 105 4.89 -17.65 17.51
N ASN A 106 5.14 -18.58 16.59
CA ASN A 106 4.54 -19.92 16.61
C ASN A 106 5.15 -20.76 17.73
#